data_AF-A0A8J3WJY6-F1
#
_entry.id   AF-A0A8J3WJY6-F1
#
_cell.length_a   1.000
_cell.length_b   1.000
_cell.length_c   1.000
_cell.angle_alpha   90.00
_cell.angle_beta   90.00
_cell.angle_gamma   90.00
#
_symmetry.space_group_name_H-M   'P 1'
#
loop_
_entity.id
_entity.type
_entity.pdbx_description
1 polymer ?
#
loop_
_entity_poly.entity_id
_entity_poly.type
_entity_poly.pdbx_seq_one_letter_code
_entity_poly.pdbx_strand_id
1 'polypeptide(L)' 'MLRERLAAMVASASDGAVTAREAMEATVPLSALGVTSLAQMRLIDAVESEFGIEFDLSRAGAGVLEDLDALERYVTGAA' A
#
# COMPACT_ATOMS: atom_id res chain seq x y z
N MET A 1 -11.04 -9.40 4.36
CA MET A 1 -9.72 -10.08 4.39
C MET A 1 -8.62 -9.03 4.39
N LEU A 2 -7.38 -9.33 4.85
CA LEU A 2 -6.31 -8.33 4.98
C LEU A 2 -6.05 -7.58 3.67
N ARG A 3 -5.94 -8.32 2.57
CA ARG A 3 -5.79 -7.77 1.22
C ARG A 3 -6.84 -6.71 0.84
N GLU A 4 -8.11 -6.99 1.08
CA GLU A 4 -9.21 -6.05 0.77
C GLU A 4 -9.10 -4.77 1.61
N ARG A 5 -8.64 -4.90 2.87
CA ARG A 5 -8.41 -3.75 3.75
C ARG A 5 -7.27 -2.89 3.24
N LEU A 6 -6.15 -3.49 2.86
CA LEU A 6 -5.01 -2.79 2.25
C LEU A 6 -5.42 -2.10 0.94
N ALA A 7 -6.20 -2.77 0.09
CA ALA A 7 -6.71 -2.17 -1.14
C ALA A 7 -7.62 -0.96 -0.89
N ALA A 8 -8.48 -1.02 0.13
CA ALA A 8 -9.30 0.11 0.54
C ALA A 8 -8.46 1.27 1.06
N MET A 9 -7.36 0.99 1.75
CA MET A 9 -6.42 2.01 2.21
C MET A 9 -5.64 2.67 1.06
N VAL A 10 -5.23 1.91 0.05
CA VAL A 10 -4.64 2.45 -1.19
C VAL A 10 -5.62 3.42 -1.86
N ALA A 11 -6.89 3.05 -1.94
CA ALA A 11 -7.92 3.91 -2.51
C ALA A 11 -8.13 5.19 -1.69
N SER A 12 -8.14 5.09 -0.36
CA SER A 12 -8.25 6.24 0.52
C SER A 12 -7.03 7.16 0.44
N ALA A 13 -5.83 6.59 0.42
CA ALA A 13 -4.57 7.36 0.42
C ALA A 13 -4.33 8.09 -0.91
N SER A 14 -4.85 7.53 -2.01
CA SER A 14 -4.80 8.12 -3.35
C SER A 14 -5.94 9.09 -3.66
N ASP A 15 -6.75 9.48 -2.67
CA ASP A 15 -7.94 10.33 -2.85
C ASP A 15 -8.91 9.78 -3.92
N GLY A 16 -8.98 8.46 -4.06
CA GLY A 16 -9.80 7.77 -5.05
C GLY A 16 -9.23 7.73 -6.47
N ALA A 17 -7.98 8.16 -6.70
CA ALA A 17 -7.32 8.05 -8.00
C ALA A 17 -7.16 6.58 -8.44
N VAL A 18 -7.02 5.67 -7.48
CA VAL A 18 -7.05 4.22 -7.70
C VAL A 18 -8.16 3.63 -6.85
N THR A 19 -9.05 2.84 -7.44
CA THR A 19 -10.09 2.13 -6.66
C THR A 19 -9.50 0.89 -5.98
N ALA A 20 -10.14 0.41 -4.90
CA ALA A 20 -9.72 -0.81 -4.23
C ALA A 20 -9.69 -2.03 -5.18
N ARG A 21 -10.63 -2.10 -6.12
CA ARG A 21 -10.66 -3.15 -7.14
C ARG A 21 -9.45 -3.05 -8.08
N GLU A 22 -9.13 -1.85 -8.57
CA GLU A 22 -7.96 -1.65 -9.43
C GLU A 22 -6.65 -1.97 -8.71
N ALA A 23 -6.54 -1.62 -7.42
CA ALA A 23 -5.39 -1.99 -6.61
C ALA A 23 -5.24 -3.51 -6.44
N MET A 24 -6.36 -4.26 -6.32
CA MET A 24 -6.34 -5.72 -6.21
C MET A 24 -6.04 -6.43 -7.54
N GLU A 25 -6.50 -5.86 -8.65
CA GLU A 25 -6.33 -6.39 -10.01
C GLU A 25 -5.06 -5.86 -10.71
N ALA A 26 -4.27 -5.04 -10.01
CA ALA A 26 -3.08 -4.41 -10.54
C ALA A 26 -2.08 -5.45 -11.07
N THR A 27 -1.71 -5.32 -12.34
CA THR A 27 -0.63 -6.07 -12.99
C THR A 27 0.61 -5.21 -13.25
N VAL A 28 0.52 -3.93 -12.90
CA VAL A 28 1.54 -2.90 -13.02
C VAL A 28 1.76 -2.26 -11.63
N PRO A 29 2.89 -1.58 -11.42
CA PRO A 29 3.13 -0.86 -10.17
C PRO A 29 2.00 0.10 -9.82
N LEU A 30 1.67 0.22 -8.54
CA LEU A 30 0.63 1.13 -8.04
C LEU A 30 0.90 2.59 -8.46
N SER A 31 2.16 3.00 -8.57
CA SER A 31 2.51 4.32 -9.12
C SER A 31 2.05 4.52 -10.57
N ALA A 32 2.06 3.48 -11.39
CA ALA A 32 1.58 3.52 -12.76
C ALA A 32 0.04 3.65 -12.85
N LEU A 33 -0.68 3.27 -11.79
CA LEU A 33 -2.14 3.47 -11.67
C LEU A 33 -2.51 4.86 -11.13
N GLY A 34 -1.54 5.64 -10.64
CA GLY A 34 -1.78 6.98 -10.10
C GLY A 34 -1.50 7.13 -8.61
N VAL A 35 -0.95 6.10 -7.94
CA VAL A 35 -0.47 6.24 -6.55
C VAL A 35 0.81 7.05 -6.53
N THR A 36 0.67 8.36 -6.32
CA THR A 36 1.80 9.30 -6.24
C THR A 36 2.66 9.07 -4.99
N SER A 37 3.86 9.65 -4.94
CA SER A 37 4.71 9.61 -3.74
C SER A 37 4.03 10.18 -2.49
N LEU A 38 3.15 11.18 -2.64
CA LEU A 38 2.35 11.69 -1.53
C LEU A 38 1.30 10.68 -1.05
N ALA A 39 0.64 9.99 -1.99
CA ALA A 39 -0.28 8.91 -1.66
C ALA A 39 0.44 7.74 -0.98
N GLN A 40 1.67 7.43 -1.40
CA GLN A 40 2.52 6.43 -0.74
C GLN A 40 2.85 6.84 0.71
N MET A 41 3.22 8.10 0.96
CA MET A 41 3.45 8.58 2.34
C MET A 41 2.19 8.49 3.21
N ARG A 42 1.03 8.92 2.69
CA ARG A 42 -0.25 8.79 3.41
C ARG A 42 -0.64 7.33 3.67
N LEU A 43 -0.31 6.44 2.73
CA LEU A 43 -0.53 5.02 2.88
C LEU A 43 0.32 4.44 4.01
N ILE A 44 1.60 4.83 4.11
CA ILE A 44 2.47 4.45 5.22
C ILE A 44 1.82 4.86 6.53
N ASP A 45 1.50 6.14 6.71
CA ASP A 45 0.90 6.66 7.95
C ASP A 45 -0.38 5.89 8.32
N ALA A 46 -1.21 5.57 7.33
CA ALA A 46 -2.45 4.82 7.53
C ALA A 46 -2.19 3.36 7.93
N VAL A 47 -1.19 2.69 7.34
CA VAL A 47 -0.79 1.31 7.68
C VAL A 47 -0.20 1.26 9.08
N GLU A 48 0.68 2.18 9.43
CA GLU A 48 1.26 2.27 10.77
C GLU A 48 0.18 2.47 11.82
N SER A 49 -0.74 3.41 11.58
CA SER A 49 -1.85 3.69 12.50
C SER A 49 -2.86 2.54 12.61
N GLU A 50 -3.16 1.84 11.51
CA GLU A 50 -4.18 0.77 11.48
C GLU A 50 -3.65 -0.52 12.12
N PHE A 51 -2.39 -0.88 11.82
CA PHE A 51 -1.81 -2.16 12.23
C PHE A 51 -0.88 -2.05 13.43
N GLY A 52 -0.57 -0.83 13.90
CA GLY A 52 0.33 -0.60 15.02
C GLY A 52 1.77 -1.02 14.73
N ILE A 53 2.19 -0.93 13.47
CA ILE A 53 3.55 -1.24 13.01
C ILE A 53 4.31 0.03 12.66
N GLU A 54 5.63 -0.05 12.56
CA GLU A 54 6.47 1.01 12.01
C GLU A 54 6.96 0.58 10.63
N PHE A 55 6.87 1.47 9.65
CA PHE A 55 7.25 1.20 8.27
C PHE A 55 8.71 1.56 8.04
N ASP A 56 9.58 0.55 8.00
CA ASP A 56 10.99 0.74 7.77
C ASP A 56 11.31 0.71 6.26
N LEU A 57 11.29 1.89 5.63
CA LEU A 57 11.68 2.06 4.23
C LEU A 57 13.15 1.72 3.96
N SER A 58 14.02 1.77 4.98
CA SER A 58 15.44 1.41 4.83
C SER A 58 15.63 -0.11 4.70
N ARG A 59 14.77 -0.88 5.36
CA ARG A 59 14.76 -2.35 5.29
C ARG A 59 13.93 -2.88 4.11
N ALA A 60 12.74 -2.33 3.92
CA ALA A 60 11.78 -2.80 2.92
C ALA A 60 12.08 -2.27 1.50
N GLY A 61 12.66 -1.07 1.41
CA GLY A 61 12.78 -0.33 0.16
C GLY A 61 11.43 0.22 -0.34
N ALA A 62 11.48 1.23 -1.21
CA ALA A 62 10.28 1.88 -1.75
C ALA A 62 9.39 0.93 -2.58
N GLY A 63 9.95 -0.18 -3.10
CA GLY A 63 9.22 -1.15 -3.92
C GLY A 63 8.07 -1.86 -3.20
N VAL A 64 8.04 -1.88 -1.87
CA VAL A 64 6.92 -2.48 -1.12
C VAL A 64 5.61 -1.71 -1.31
N LEU A 65 5.68 -0.40 -1.61
CA LEU A 65 4.50 0.45 -1.84
C LEU A 65 4.02 0.41 -3.30
N GLU A 66 4.76 -0.28 -4.17
CA GLU A 66 4.43 -0.41 -5.59
C GLU A 66 3.54 -1.64 -5.86
N ASP A 67 3.38 -2.54 -4.89
CA ASP A 67 2.69 -3.81 -5.07
C ASP A 67 1.89 -4.21 -3.82
N LEU A 68 0.63 -4.58 -4.01
CA LEU A 68 -0.27 -4.92 -2.90
C LEU A 68 0.13 -6.22 -2.19
N ASP A 69 0.69 -7.20 -2.91
CA ASP A 69 1.19 -8.44 -2.31
C ASP A 69 2.44 -8.16 -1.46
N ALA A 70 3.33 -7.29 -1.93
CA ALA A 70 4.52 -6.88 -1.19
C ALA A 70 4.11 -6.18 0.12
N LEU A 71 3.15 -5.26 0.05
CA LEU A 71 2.60 -4.59 1.22
C LEU A 71 1.94 -5.59 2.20
N GLU A 72 1.17 -6.56 1.69
CA GLU A 72 0.54 -7.60 2.49
C GLU A 72 1.58 -8.48 3.21
N ARG A 73 2.66 -8.88 2.53
CA ARG A 73 3.78 -9.62 3.14
C ARG A 73 4.50 -8.81 4.21
N TYR A 74 4.67 -7.51 3.99
CA TYR A 74 5.28 -6.61 4.97
C TYR A 74 4.44 -6.54 6.25
N VAL A 75 3.13 -6.28 6.12
CA VAL A 75 2.20 -6.14 7.26
C VAL A 75 2.05 -7.45 8.04
N THR A 76 2.10 -8.60 7.37
CA THR A 76 2.03 -9.91 8.04
C THR A 76 3.35 -10.35 8.69
N GLY A 77 4.43 -9.57 8.56
CA GLY A 77 5.73 -9.92 9.12
C GLY A 77 6.43 -11.07 8.40
N ALA A 78 6.02 -11.38 7.16
CA ALA A 78 6.65 -12.41 6.33
C ALA A 78 7.94 -11.91 5.62
N ALA A 79 8.55 -10.83 6.15
CA ALA A 79 9.69 -10.11 5.56
C ALA A 79 11.03 -10.47 6.20
#